data_AF-A0A1Y1MUI7-F1
#
_entry.id   AF-A0A1Y1MUI7-F1
#
_cell.length_a   1.000
_cell.length_b   1.000
_cell.length_c   1.000
_cell.angle_alpha   90.00
_cell.angle_beta   90.00
_cell.angle_gamma   90.00
#
_symmetry.space_group_name_H-M   'P 1'
#
loop_
_entity.id
_entity.type
_entity.pdbx_description
1 polymer ?
#
loop_
_entity_poly.entity_id
_entity_poly.type
_entity_poly.pdbx_seq_one_letter_code
_entity_poly.pdbx_strand_id
1 'polypeptide(L)'
;CLCTVYLCLSDYVFFRTNVKCCLGPPLAPLFGKLKCNPAGCRAACSKDYAFPNGEEMVHMDCVKGEWIVRHNIYPKLPDCNPTKCDPPCLNQGVCVGAGKCKCPKGFSGKQCEIEVKACEKPADTEKQTHLCTLT
;
A
#
# COMPACT_ATOMS: atom_id res chain seq x y z
N CYS A 1 -29.40 3.24 -3.13
CA CYS A 1 -28.30 4.23 -2.98
C CYS A 1 -28.31 5.20 -4.17
N LEU A 2 -29.11 6.25 -4.31
CA LEU A 2 -29.94 7.08 -3.43
C LEU A 2 -30.73 6.31 -2.36
N CYS A 3 -30.70 6.80 -1.14
CA CYS A 3 -31.65 6.42 -0.11
C CYS A 3 -32.49 7.66 0.20
N THR A 4 -33.55 7.87 -0.58
CA THR A 4 -34.70 8.65 -0.08
C THR A 4 -35.38 7.81 0.99
N VAL A 5 -34.93 7.95 2.23
CA VAL A 5 -35.69 7.49 3.38
C VAL A 5 -36.56 8.65 3.80
N TYR A 6 -37.86 8.55 3.54
CA TYR A 6 -38.86 9.42 4.14
C TYR A 6 -39.20 8.83 5.52
N LEU A 7 -38.79 9.49 6.59
CA LEU A 7 -39.34 9.22 7.92
C LEU A 7 -40.53 10.16 8.12
N CYS A 8 -41.75 9.61 8.10
CA CYS A 8 -42.94 10.32 8.54
C CYS A 8 -43.10 10.11 10.06
N LEU A 9 -42.72 11.11 10.85
CA LEU A 9 -43.14 11.25 12.24
C LEU A 9 -43.78 12.63 12.40
N SER A 10 -45.01 12.63 12.91
CA SER A 10 -45.89 13.77 13.05
C SER A 10 -45.21 14.97 13.73
N ASP A 11 -44.87 15.99 12.94
CA ASP A 11 -44.66 17.40 13.34
C ASP A 11 -43.23 17.99 13.27
N TYR A 12 -42.21 17.29 12.76
CA TYR A 12 -40.93 17.96 12.42
C TYR A 12 -40.25 17.43 11.14
N VAL A 13 -39.83 18.37 10.27
CA VAL A 13 -39.03 18.14 9.05
C VAL A 13 -37.61 18.69 9.29
N PHE A 14 -36.58 17.85 9.17
CA PHE A 14 -35.17 18.30 9.13
C PHE A 14 -34.49 17.90 7.80
N PHE A 15 -33.71 18.84 7.26
CA PHE A 15 -33.19 18.88 5.89
C PHE A 15 -31.88 18.08 5.69
N ARG A 16 -31.79 17.46 4.50
CA ARG A 16 -30.63 16.84 3.78
C ARG A 16 -29.27 16.74 4.48
N THR A 17 -28.63 15.59 4.25
CA THR A 17 -27.20 15.57 3.90
C THR A 17 -26.99 14.71 2.64
N ASN A 18 -26.35 15.27 1.61
CA ASN A 18 -25.75 14.55 0.48
C ASN A 18 -24.61 13.64 0.98
N VAL A 19 -24.89 12.69 1.88
CA VAL A 19 -23.91 11.70 2.29
C VAL A 19 -23.80 10.72 1.14
N LYS A 20 -22.75 10.90 0.33
CA LYS A 20 -22.34 9.86 -0.61
C LYS A 20 -21.96 8.65 0.24
N CYS A 21 -22.80 7.62 0.19
CA CYS A 21 -22.46 6.33 0.75
C CYS A 21 -21.53 5.62 -0.23
N CYS A 22 -20.61 4.82 0.28
CA CYS A 22 -19.86 3.90 -0.56
C CYS A 22 -20.84 2.91 -1.18
N LEU A 23 -20.86 2.82 -2.52
CA LEU A 23 -21.86 2.04 -3.28
C LEU A 23 -21.66 0.52 -3.18
N GLY A 24 -20.75 0.08 -2.32
CA GLY A 24 -20.40 -1.31 -2.09
C GLY A 24 -19.06 -1.41 -1.35
N PRO A 25 -18.66 -2.65 -0.98
CA PRO A 25 -17.33 -2.90 -0.46
C PRO A 25 -16.26 -2.56 -1.52
N PRO A 26 -15.07 -2.07 -1.11
CA PRO A 26 -13.95 -1.86 -2.02
C PRO A 26 -13.42 -3.19 -2.56
N LEU A 27 -12.52 -3.12 -3.55
CA LEU A 27 -11.81 -4.30 -4.01
C LEU A 27 -10.89 -4.83 -2.89
N ALA A 28 -10.88 -6.16 -2.73
CA ALA A 28 -9.93 -6.82 -1.85
C ALA A 28 -8.50 -6.70 -2.43
N PRO A 29 -7.48 -6.56 -1.58
CA PRO A 29 -6.09 -6.56 -2.04
C PRO A 29 -5.70 -7.93 -2.61
N LEU A 30 -4.76 -7.94 -3.56
CA LEU A 30 -4.15 -9.17 -4.05
C LEU A 30 -3.55 -9.96 -2.89
N PHE A 31 -3.75 -11.28 -2.92
CA PHE A 31 -3.38 -12.20 -1.84
C PHE A 31 -4.00 -11.85 -0.47
N GLY A 32 -5.09 -11.08 -0.44
CA GLY A 32 -5.84 -10.79 0.77
C GLY A 32 -7.34 -11.01 0.63
N LYS A 33 -8.05 -10.81 1.73
CA LYS A 33 -9.50 -10.93 1.85
C LYS A 33 -10.05 -9.69 2.52
N LEU A 34 -11.29 -9.36 2.16
CA LEU A 34 -11.99 -8.22 2.71
C LEU A 34 -13.25 -8.69 3.44
N LYS A 35 -13.45 -8.20 4.67
CA LYS A 35 -14.67 -8.44 5.46
C LYS A 35 -15.30 -7.11 5.83
N CYS A 36 -16.48 -6.85 5.27
CA CYS A 36 -17.18 -5.58 5.45
C CYS A 36 -18.44 -5.72 6.29
N ASN A 37 -18.80 -4.63 6.96
CA ASN A 37 -20.10 -4.39 7.56
C ASN A 37 -20.55 -2.94 7.23
N PRO A 38 -21.77 -2.52 7.62
CA PRO A 38 -22.26 -1.18 7.32
C PRO A 38 -21.42 -0.02 7.90
N ALA A 39 -20.59 -0.27 8.91
CA ALA A 39 -19.77 0.74 9.56
C ALA A 39 -18.35 0.84 8.99
N GLY A 40 -17.85 -0.21 8.32
CA GLY A 40 -16.50 -0.24 7.79
C GLY A 40 -16.07 -1.61 7.26
N CYS A 41 -14.88 -1.65 6.68
CA CYS A 41 -14.27 -2.87 6.15
C CYS A 41 -12.96 -3.20 6.86
N ARG A 42 -12.64 -4.48 6.96
CA ARG A 42 -11.33 -4.97 7.38
C ARG A 42 -10.69 -5.72 6.21
N ALA A 43 -9.49 -5.30 5.81
CA ALA A 43 -8.67 -5.99 4.83
C ALA A 43 -7.60 -6.80 5.57
N ALA A 44 -7.50 -8.10 5.28
CA ALA A 44 -6.54 -8.99 5.89
C ALA A 44 -5.75 -9.74 4.80
N CYS A 45 -4.43 -9.81 4.96
CA CYS A 45 -3.57 -10.57 4.09
C CYS A 45 -3.68 -12.08 4.36
N SER A 46 -3.45 -12.88 3.33
CA SER A 46 -3.34 -14.33 3.48
C SER A 46 -2.09 -14.69 4.27
N LYS A 47 -2.03 -15.93 4.78
CA LYS A 47 -0.85 -16.43 5.49
C LYS A 47 0.41 -16.23 4.65
N ASP A 48 1.48 -15.77 5.28
CA ASP A 48 2.78 -15.45 4.67
C ASP A 48 2.75 -14.22 3.74
N TYR A 49 1.72 -13.38 3.84
CA TYR A 49 1.65 -12.08 3.18
C TYR A 49 1.32 -10.98 4.19
N ALA A 50 1.84 -9.77 3.94
CA ALA A 50 1.60 -8.60 4.76
C ALA A 50 1.49 -7.33 3.90
N PHE A 51 0.87 -6.30 4.45
CA PHE A 51 0.89 -4.95 3.88
C PHE A 51 2.32 -4.39 3.90
N PRO A 52 2.63 -3.35 3.09
CA PRO A 52 3.99 -2.81 2.99
C PRO A 52 4.63 -2.32 4.30
N ASN A 53 3.83 -2.06 5.35
CA ASN A 53 4.27 -1.67 6.69
C ASN A 53 4.51 -2.89 7.62
N GLY A 54 4.28 -4.11 7.14
CA GLY A 54 4.37 -5.33 7.92
C GLY A 54 3.09 -5.73 8.66
N GLU A 55 2.01 -4.94 8.55
CA GLU A 55 0.73 -5.32 9.16
C GLU A 55 0.05 -6.43 8.34
N GLU A 56 -0.60 -7.36 9.02
CA GLU A 56 -1.39 -8.42 8.36
C GLU A 56 -2.85 -8.01 8.15
N MET A 57 -3.30 -6.94 8.82
CA MET A 57 -4.70 -6.49 8.78
C MET A 57 -4.78 -4.97 8.95
N VAL A 58 -5.57 -4.32 8.10
CA VAL A 58 -5.93 -2.90 8.23
C VAL A 58 -7.43 -2.70 8.24
N HIS A 59 -7.85 -1.62 8.90
CA HIS A 59 -9.25 -1.18 8.96
C HIS A 59 -9.48 -0.02 7.99
N MET A 60 -10.66 0.00 7.38
CA MET A 60 -11.08 1.01 6.41
C MET A 60 -12.44 1.57 6.79
N ASP A 61 -12.56 2.89 6.72
CA ASP A 61 -13.79 3.61 6.99
C ASP A 61 -14.31 4.25 5.68
N CYS A 62 -15.64 4.32 5.54
CA CYS A 62 -16.25 5.02 4.41
C CYS A 62 -16.50 6.48 4.79
N VAL A 63 -15.80 7.40 4.14
CA VAL A 63 -15.92 8.84 4.39
C VAL A 63 -16.28 9.55 3.10
N LYS A 64 -17.45 10.21 3.09
CA LYS A 64 -17.96 10.98 1.94
C LYS A 64 -18.00 10.19 0.61
N GLY A 65 -18.18 8.87 0.68
CA GLY A 65 -18.32 7.98 -0.47
C GLY A 65 -17.00 7.36 -0.93
N GLU A 66 -15.91 7.65 -0.23
CA GLU A 66 -14.59 7.09 -0.49
C GLU A 66 -14.14 6.22 0.67
N TRP A 67 -13.47 5.12 0.33
CA TRP A 67 -12.91 4.19 1.31
C TRP A 67 -11.50 4.62 1.70
N ILE A 68 -11.33 5.01 2.97
CA ILE A 68 -10.05 5.47 3.51
C ILE A 68 -9.51 4.44 4.51
N VAL A 69 -8.19 4.20 4.48
CA VAL A 69 -7.52 3.38 5.51
C VAL A 69 -7.44 4.20 6.80
N ARG A 70 -7.72 3.56 7.94
CA ARG A 70 -7.62 4.23 9.25
C ARG A 70 -6.24 4.84 9.46
N HIS A 71 -6.22 6.01 10.10
CA HIS A 71 -5.02 6.82 10.32
C HIS A 71 -4.33 7.30 9.03
N ASN A 72 -4.99 7.14 7.87
CA ASN A 72 -4.50 7.58 6.56
C ASN A 72 -3.07 7.08 6.25
N ILE A 73 -2.72 5.89 6.72
CA ILE A 73 -1.39 5.28 6.54
C ILE A 73 -1.10 5.07 5.06
N TYR A 74 -2.15 4.77 4.28
CA TYR A 74 -2.06 4.64 2.84
C TYR A 74 -3.14 5.50 2.15
N PRO A 75 -2.78 6.24 1.08
CA PRO A 75 -3.74 7.04 0.32
C PRO A 75 -4.76 6.18 -0.42
N LYS A 76 -4.40 4.92 -0.69
CA LYS A 76 -5.26 3.87 -1.25
C LYS A 76 -4.83 2.54 -0.65
N LEU A 77 -5.77 1.62 -0.43
CA LEU A 77 -5.47 0.28 0.06
C LEU A 77 -4.43 -0.41 -0.85
N PRO A 78 -3.23 -0.74 -0.35
CA PRO A 78 -2.22 -1.45 -1.12
C PRO A 78 -2.48 -2.96 -1.14
N ASP A 79 -1.84 -3.65 -2.07
CA ASP A 79 -1.83 -5.11 -2.13
C ASP A 79 -0.92 -5.72 -1.07
N CYS A 80 -1.19 -6.98 -0.72
CA CYS A 80 -0.35 -7.74 0.19
C CYS A 80 0.87 -8.29 -0.54
N ASN A 81 2.04 -8.17 0.07
CA ASN A 81 3.30 -8.72 -0.43
C ASN A 81 3.71 -9.96 0.36
N PRO A 82 4.39 -10.94 -0.24
CA PRO A 82 4.90 -12.08 0.50
C PRO A 82 5.87 -11.61 1.59
N THR A 83 5.73 -12.14 2.80
CA THR A 83 6.65 -11.84 3.92
C THR A 83 8.00 -12.54 3.74
N LYS A 84 8.02 -13.60 2.92
CA LYS A 84 9.21 -14.40 2.61
C LYS A 84 9.27 -14.65 1.11
N CYS A 85 10.46 -14.46 0.54
CA CYS A 85 10.78 -14.85 -0.82
C CYS A 85 11.55 -16.17 -0.77
N ASP A 86 11.32 -17.04 -1.76
CA ASP A 86 12.18 -18.20 -2.02
C ASP A 86 12.67 -18.10 -3.47
N PRO A 87 13.99 -17.92 -3.70
CA PRO A 87 15.07 -17.72 -2.71
C PRO A 87 14.95 -16.41 -1.91
N PRO A 88 15.50 -16.35 -0.68
CA PRO A 88 15.37 -15.17 0.19
C PRO A 88 16.12 -13.96 -0.35
N CYS A 89 15.62 -12.78 -0.03
CA CYS A 89 16.34 -11.53 -0.26
C CYS A 89 17.52 -11.41 0.71
N LEU A 90 18.71 -11.13 0.20
CA LEU A 90 19.93 -10.86 0.94
C LEU A 90 20.02 -9.38 1.33
N ASN A 91 21.01 -9.05 2.17
CA ASN A 91 21.36 -7.69 2.53
C ASN A 91 20.17 -6.82 2.97
N GLN A 92 19.25 -7.39 3.75
CA GLN A 92 18.03 -6.73 4.26
C GLN A 92 17.04 -6.29 3.15
N GLY A 93 17.08 -6.94 1.99
CA GLY A 93 16.07 -6.76 0.95
C GLY A 93 14.68 -7.17 1.42
N VAL A 94 13.66 -6.43 0.97
CA VAL A 94 12.26 -6.70 1.31
C VAL A 94 11.59 -7.47 0.18
N CYS A 95 10.91 -8.57 0.49
CA CYS A 95 10.14 -9.31 -0.49
C CYS A 95 8.90 -8.50 -0.90
N VAL A 96 8.80 -8.16 -2.19
CA VAL A 96 7.71 -7.33 -2.75
C VAL A 96 6.92 -8.06 -3.84
N GLY A 97 7.03 -9.39 -3.85
CA GLY A 97 6.35 -10.27 -4.80
C GLY A 97 7.05 -11.62 -4.89
N ALA A 98 6.43 -12.61 -5.54
CA ALA A 98 7.01 -13.94 -5.70
C ALA A 98 8.40 -13.86 -6.38
N GLY A 99 9.47 -14.03 -5.60
CA GLY A 99 10.85 -13.95 -6.07
C GLY A 99 11.33 -12.55 -6.47
N LYS A 100 10.65 -11.48 -6.04
CA LYS A 100 11.05 -10.09 -6.31
C LYS A 100 11.46 -9.40 -5.01
N CYS A 101 12.71 -8.95 -4.96
CA CYS A 101 13.26 -8.22 -3.83
C CYS A 101 13.34 -6.71 -4.12
N LYS A 102 12.96 -5.90 -3.15
CA LYS A 102 13.26 -4.47 -3.08
C LYS A 102 14.56 -4.33 -2.31
N CYS A 103 15.61 -3.93 -3.00
CA CYS A 103 16.94 -3.80 -2.41
C CYS A 103 17.13 -2.47 -1.68
N PRO A 104 17.83 -2.47 -0.53
CA PRO A 104 18.22 -1.24 0.12
C PRO A 104 19.27 -0.48 -0.71
N LYS A 105 19.48 0.78 -0.37
CA LYS A 105 20.48 1.63 -1.04
C LYS A 105 21.86 0.99 -0.92
N GLY A 106 22.58 0.92 -2.03
CA GLY A 106 23.90 0.28 -2.10
C GLY A 106 23.85 -1.21 -2.43
N PHE A 107 22.68 -1.79 -2.71
CA PHE A 107 22.55 -3.17 -3.16
C PHE A 107 21.65 -3.29 -4.41
N SER A 108 21.91 -4.30 -5.23
CA SER A 108 21.18 -4.62 -6.46
C SER A 108 21.26 -6.12 -6.75
N GLY A 109 20.64 -6.59 -7.84
CA GLY A 109 20.49 -8.01 -8.15
C GLY A 109 19.08 -8.53 -7.84
N LYS A 110 18.81 -9.81 -8.18
CA LYS A 110 17.47 -10.39 -7.99
C LYS A 110 17.14 -10.61 -6.52
N GLN A 111 18.17 -10.92 -5.74
CA GLN A 111 18.12 -11.18 -4.31
C GLN A 111 18.87 -10.10 -3.52
N CYS A 112 19.24 -8.97 -4.14
CA CYS A 112 20.07 -7.94 -3.50
C CYS A 112 21.48 -8.42 -3.13
N GLU A 113 22.01 -9.35 -3.92
CA GLU A 113 23.31 -10.00 -3.75
C GLU A 113 24.50 -9.14 -4.21
N ILE A 114 24.26 -8.09 -4.98
CA ILE A 114 25.30 -7.26 -5.61
C ILE A 114 25.42 -5.93 -4.86
N GLU A 115 26.57 -5.68 -4.23
CA GLU A 115 26.90 -4.35 -3.68
C GLU A 115 27.13 -3.33 -4.81
N VAL A 116 26.33 -2.27 -4.80
CA VAL A 116 26.47 -1.11 -5.69
C VAL A 116 27.39 -0.11 -5.00
N LYS A 117 28.66 -0.11 -5.40
CA LYS A 117 29.57 0.98 -5.06
C LYS A 117 28.98 2.26 -5.64
N ALA A 118 28.78 3.27 -4.79
CA ALA A 118 28.46 4.59 -5.30
C ALA A 118 29.59 4.99 -6.23
N CYS A 119 29.27 5.39 -7.46
CA CYS A 119 30.22 6.16 -8.23
C CYS A 119 30.45 7.43 -7.41
N GLU A 120 31.61 7.52 -6.75
CA GLU A 120 32.03 8.71 -6.04
C GLU A 120 32.02 9.84 -7.05
N LYS A 121 30.99 10.68 -7.01
CA LYS A 121 31.05 11.97 -7.69
C LYS A 121 32.01 12.79 -6.82
N PRO A 122 33.20 13.17 -7.31
CA PRO A 122 34.08 14.04 -6.55
C PRO A 122 33.29 15.29 -6.15
N ALA A 123 33.37 15.63 -4.88
CA ALA A 123 32.82 16.88 -4.37
C ALA A 123 33.68 18.01 -4.92
N ASP A 124 33.05 18.82 -5.76
CA ASP A 124 33.42 20.13 -6.32
C ASP A 124 33.55 20.22 -7.85
N THR A 125 32.64 21.07 -8.36
CA THR A 125 32.71 21.98 -9.52
C THR A 125 33.23 21.51 -10.89
N GLU A 126 32.40 21.82 -11.90
CA GLU A 126 32.67 21.92 -13.35
C GLU A 126 32.92 20.64 -14.19
N LYS A 127 32.12 20.58 -15.28
CA LYS A 127 32.27 19.80 -16.52
C LYS A 127 33.63 19.08 -16.70
N GLN A 128 33.62 17.75 -16.85
CA GLN A 128 34.06 17.07 -18.08
C GLN A 128 33.92 15.54 -18.02
N THR A 129 33.35 15.02 -19.12
CA THR A 129 33.50 13.70 -19.75
C THR A 129 34.16 12.57 -18.95
N HIS A 130 33.35 11.56 -18.65
CA HIS A 130 33.79 10.24 -18.19
C HIS A 130 34.77 9.59 -19.17
N LEU A 131 36.03 9.42 -18.77
CA LEU A 131 36.91 8.39 -19.32
C LEU A 131 37.11 7.34 -18.23
N CYS A 132 36.50 6.17 -18.42
CA CYS A 132 36.74 5.01 -17.58
C CYS A 132 38.03 4.33 -18.04
N THR A 133 39.07 4.29 -17.20
CA THR A 133 40.17 3.33 -17.34
C THR A 133 39.96 2.19 -16.35
N LEU A 134 39.77 0.99 -16.88
CA LEU A 134 39.82 -0.27 -16.14
C LEU A 134 41.29 -0.59 -15.86
N THR A 135 41.65 -0.78 -14.60
CA THR A 135 42.87 -1.49 -14.17
C THR A 135 42.45 -2.73 -13.40
#